data_AF-A0A2T2US69-F1
#
_entry.id   AF-A0A2T2US69-F1
#
_cell.length_a   1.000
_cell.length_b   1.000
_cell.length_c   1.000
_cell.angle_alpha   90.00
_cell.angle_beta   90.00
_cell.angle_gamma   90.00
#
_symmetry.space_group_name_H-M   'P 1'
#
loop_
_entity.id
_entity.type
_entity.pdbx_description
1 polymer ?
#
loop_
_entity_poly.entity_id
_entity_poly.type
_entity_poly.pdbx_seq_one_letter_code
_entity_poly.pdbx_strand_id
1 'polypeptide(L)'
;MRLVLFVLAVSILSLCPACSGTSDRSGTTSSSASTLDLSESERQKLDHALTLLLTEGPENPFFDYQTRQRDGETTYGVLIRTSDPEALRETALPLGSPSSNILTAHLTISEIQQAAQIDAVVSISNPTEASLH
;
A
#
# COMPACT_ATOMS: atom_id res chain seq x y z
N MET A 1 -58.69 6.71 -5.94
CA MET A 1 -59.08 8.03 -6.48
C MET A 1 -58.05 9.03 -5.98
N ARG A 2 -57.16 9.68 -6.74
CA ARG A 2 -57.00 10.12 -8.14
C ARG A 2 -55.47 9.97 -8.43
N LEU A 3 -54.95 9.36 -9.49
CA LEU A 3 -55.00 9.58 -10.94
C LEU A 3 -54.59 10.99 -11.41
N VAL A 4 -53.29 11.15 -11.73
CA VAL A 4 -52.69 12.12 -12.67
C VAL A 4 -51.41 11.43 -13.17
N LEU A 5 -51.34 10.73 -14.30
CA LEU A 5 -51.55 11.06 -15.72
C LEU A 5 -50.56 12.09 -16.30
N PHE A 6 -49.52 11.54 -16.94
CA PHE A 6 -48.89 11.97 -18.21
C PHE A 6 -48.26 13.36 -18.32
N VAL A 7 -46.94 13.40 -18.54
CA VAL A 7 -46.35 14.09 -19.71
C VAL A 7 -45.19 13.26 -20.27
N LEU A 8 -45.35 12.89 -21.53
CA LEU A 8 -44.36 12.33 -22.45
C LEU A 8 -43.22 13.32 -22.70
N ALA A 9 -41.97 12.84 -22.73
CA ALA A 9 -40.92 13.44 -23.55
C ALA A 9 -40.16 12.31 -24.26
N VAL A 10 -40.73 11.91 -25.40
CA VAL A 10 -40.07 11.11 -26.44
C VAL A 10 -39.44 12.10 -27.42
N SER A 11 -38.13 11.99 -27.64
CA SER A 11 -37.39 12.50 -28.80
C SER A 11 -36.06 11.72 -28.85
N ILE A 12 -36.02 10.56 -29.51
CA ILE A 12 -35.85 10.32 -30.95
C ILE A 12 -34.43 10.62 -31.44
N LEU A 13 -33.72 9.52 -31.73
CA LEU A 13 -32.71 9.28 -32.77
C LEU A 13 -31.63 10.33 -33.02
N SER A 14 -30.40 9.99 -32.62
CA SER A 14 -29.24 10.25 -33.46
C SER A 14 -28.57 8.91 -33.80
N LEU A 15 -28.71 8.51 -35.07
CA LEU A 15 -28.02 7.39 -35.67
C LEU A 15 -26.52 7.71 -35.81
N CYS A 16 -25.67 6.86 -35.25
CA CYS A 16 -24.28 6.69 -35.71
C CYS A 16 -24.04 5.20 -35.97
N PRO A 17 -23.93 4.76 -37.24
CA PRO A 17 -23.44 3.45 -37.59
C PRO A 17 -21.96 3.55 -38.01
N ALA A 18 -21.05 2.95 -37.25
CA ALA A 18 -19.83 2.32 -37.76
C ALA A 18 -18.99 1.76 -36.60
N CYS A 19 -18.78 0.45 -36.65
CA CYS A 19 -18.04 -0.36 -35.71
C CYS A 19 -16.54 -0.06 -35.67
N SER A 20 -15.97 -0.11 -34.46
CA SER A 20 -14.69 -0.77 -34.11
C SER A 20 -14.71 -0.77 -32.57
N GLY A 21 -14.89 -1.88 -31.87
CA GLY A 21 -14.07 -3.08 -31.91
C GLY A 21 -13.31 -3.15 -30.58
N THR A 22 -13.49 -4.28 -29.88
CA THR A 22 -12.84 -4.78 -28.65
C THR A 22 -13.37 -4.32 -27.28
N SER A 23 -13.82 -5.33 -26.51
CA SER A 23 -13.60 -5.61 -25.09
C SER A 23 -13.27 -4.45 -24.15
N ASP A 24 -13.80 -4.34 -22.93
CA ASP A 24 -14.11 -5.41 -22.00
C ASP A 24 -15.07 -4.93 -20.90
N ARG A 25 -15.67 -5.91 -20.27
CA ARG A 25 -16.55 -5.86 -19.12
C ARG A 25 -15.70 -5.59 -17.88
N SER A 26 -16.04 -4.58 -17.09
CA SER A 26 -16.15 -4.67 -15.61
C SER A 26 -16.39 -3.30 -15.01
N GLY A 27 -17.47 -3.20 -14.24
CA GLY A 27 -17.56 -2.19 -13.21
C GLY A 27 -16.64 -2.56 -12.07
N THR A 28 -15.86 -1.61 -11.59
CA THR A 28 -15.33 -1.66 -10.23
C THR A 28 -15.31 -0.24 -9.70
N THR A 29 -16.12 -0.02 -8.68
CA THR A 29 -16.05 1.12 -7.78
C THR A 29 -14.60 1.32 -7.35
N SER A 30 -14.09 2.51 -7.65
CA SER A 30 -12.83 3.04 -7.16
C SER A 30 -12.88 3.06 -5.62
N SER A 31 -12.11 2.18 -5.00
CA SER A 31 -11.80 2.22 -3.56
C SER A 31 -10.28 2.27 -3.43
N SER A 32 -9.79 3.50 -3.30
CA SER A 32 -8.53 3.97 -2.73
C SER A 32 -7.60 2.91 -2.11
N ALA A 33 -6.57 2.51 -2.85
CA ALA A 33 -5.29 2.14 -2.28
C ALA A 33 -4.29 3.16 -2.82
N SER A 34 -3.96 4.16 -2.00
CA SER A 34 -2.95 5.17 -2.33
C SER A 34 -1.58 4.51 -2.28
N THR A 35 -1.22 3.84 -3.36
CA THR A 35 0.13 3.32 -3.59
C THR A 35 1.05 4.52 -3.72
N LEU A 36 1.76 4.89 -2.64
CA LEU A 36 2.86 5.83 -2.75
C LEU A 36 3.83 5.23 -3.77
N ASP A 37 4.02 5.94 -4.89
CA ASP A 37 4.90 5.49 -5.97
C ASP A 37 6.35 5.60 -5.49
N LEU A 38 6.88 4.49 -4.99
CA LEU A 38 8.28 4.40 -4.57
C LEU A 38 9.16 4.40 -5.81
N SER A 39 10.18 5.25 -5.80
CA SER A 39 11.27 5.24 -6.78
C SER A 39 12.05 3.92 -6.74
N GLU A 40 12.82 3.62 -7.79
CA GLU A 40 13.63 2.42 -7.86
C GLU A 40 14.61 2.30 -6.67
N SER A 41 15.25 3.41 -6.29
CA SER A 41 16.14 3.48 -5.13
C SER A 41 15.44 3.19 -3.80
N GLU A 42 14.20 3.61 -3.63
CA GLU A 42 13.43 3.33 -2.41
C GLU A 42 12.94 1.89 -2.36
N ARG A 43 12.53 1.34 -3.51
CA ARG A 43 12.18 -0.08 -3.63
C ARG A 43 13.36 -1.00 -3.33
N GLN A 44 14.58 -0.60 -3.73
CA GLN A 44 15.80 -1.36 -3.42
C GLN A 44 16.12 -1.43 -1.92
N LYS A 45 15.55 -0.54 -1.09
CA LYS A 45 15.69 -0.61 0.37
C LYS A 45 14.80 -1.70 0.97
N LEU A 46 13.71 -2.06 0.29
CA LEU A 46 12.79 -3.10 0.73
C LEU A 46 13.34 -4.48 0.37
N ASP A 47 13.19 -5.45 1.26
CA ASP A 47 13.41 -6.84 0.88
C ASP A 47 12.38 -7.29 -0.17
N HIS A 48 12.66 -8.44 -0.79
CA HIS A 48 11.74 -9.04 -1.78
C HIS A 48 10.35 -9.24 -1.19
N ALA A 49 10.35 -9.54 0.10
CA ALA A 49 9.19 -9.90 0.84
C ALA A 49 8.22 -8.67 0.94
N LEU A 50 8.67 -7.57 1.54
CA LEU A 50 7.94 -6.33 1.62
C LEU A 50 7.57 -5.78 0.24
N THR A 51 8.41 -6.00 -0.77
CA THR A 51 8.06 -5.65 -2.15
C THR A 51 6.78 -6.36 -2.59
N LEU A 52 6.67 -7.69 -2.38
CA LEU A 52 5.46 -8.46 -2.68
C LEU A 52 4.26 -8.00 -1.86
N LEU A 53 4.45 -7.65 -0.57
CA LEU A 53 3.38 -7.09 0.26
C LEU A 53 2.81 -5.79 -0.35
N LEU A 54 3.67 -4.93 -0.86
CA LEU A 54 3.28 -3.66 -1.45
C LEU A 54 2.62 -3.83 -2.83
N THR A 55 3.00 -4.85 -3.60
CA THR A 55 2.49 -5.08 -4.97
C THR A 55 1.28 -6.00 -5.04
N GLU A 56 1.27 -7.07 -4.25
CA GLU A 56 0.25 -8.13 -4.27
C GLU A 56 -0.70 -8.04 -3.08
N GLY A 57 -0.32 -7.32 -2.02
CA GLY A 57 -1.13 -7.13 -0.83
C GLY A 57 -0.95 -8.22 0.25
N PRO A 58 -1.75 -8.14 1.32
CA PRO A 58 -1.60 -8.99 2.52
C PRO A 58 -2.02 -10.45 2.32
N GLU A 59 -2.63 -10.80 1.19
CA GLU A 59 -3.09 -12.17 0.90
C GLU A 59 -1.96 -13.09 0.43
N ASN A 60 -0.74 -12.56 0.33
CA ASN A 60 0.41 -13.31 -0.14
C ASN A 60 0.89 -14.35 0.91
N PRO A 61 0.99 -15.64 0.56
CA PRO A 61 1.30 -16.74 1.47
C PRO A 61 2.80 -16.88 1.82
N PHE A 62 3.69 -16.08 1.23
CA PHE A 62 5.14 -16.20 1.45
C PHE A 62 5.62 -15.67 2.82
N PHE A 63 4.70 -15.30 3.71
CA PHE A 63 5.01 -14.51 4.89
C PHE A 63 4.37 -15.02 6.17
N ASP A 64 5.24 -15.31 7.14
CA ASP A 64 4.86 -15.26 8.55
C ASP A 64 5.09 -13.84 9.04
N TYR A 65 4.16 -12.95 8.69
CA TYR A 65 4.16 -11.58 9.20
C TYR A 65 3.83 -11.64 10.69
N GLN A 66 4.70 -11.06 11.54
CA GLN A 66 4.29 -10.71 12.89
C GLN A 66 3.27 -9.56 12.82
N THR A 67 2.04 -9.89 12.42
CA THR A 67 0.96 -8.92 12.26
C THR A 67 0.37 -8.57 13.61
N ARG A 68 0.05 -7.28 13.77
CA ARG A 68 -0.74 -6.80 14.89
C ARG A 68 -1.80 -5.85 14.36
N GLN A 69 -2.96 -5.82 15.01
CA GLN A 69 -3.97 -4.81 14.73
C GLN A 69 -3.68 -3.55 15.54
N ARG A 70 -3.63 -2.40 14.86
CA ARG A 70 -3.49 -1.07 15.48
C ARG A 70 -4.53 -0.15 14.86
N ASP A 71 -5.46 0.35 15.66
CA ASP A 71 -6.53 1.26 15.22
C ASP A 71 -7.40 0.72 14.05
N GLY A 72 -7.53 -0.61 13.96
CA GLY A 72 -8.27 -1.29 12.89
C GLY A 72 -7.47 -1.52 11.61
N GLU A 73 -6.18 -1.18 11.60
CA GLU A 73 -5.25 -1.42 10.51
C GLU A 73 -4.21 -2.50 10.85
N THR A 74 -3.91 -3.34 9.86
CA THR A 74 -2.87 -4.36 9.99
C THR A 74 -1.50 -3.69 9.96
N THR A 75 -0.74 -3.88 11.03
CA THR A 75 0.67 -3.51 11.13
C THR A 75 1.54 -4.74 10.97
N TYR A 76 2.70 -4.57 10.35
CA TYR A 76 3.66 -5.62 10.03
C TYR A 76 4.93 -5.39 10.83
N GLY A 77 5.41 -6.43 11.51
CA GLY A 77 6.73 -6.39 12.14
C GLY A 77 7.82 -6.26 11.09
N VAL A 78 8.60 -5.18 11.16
CA VAL A 78 9.72 -4.90 10.26
C VAL A 78 10.98 -4.59 11.06
N LEU A 79 12.12 -4.88 10.45
CA LEU A 79 13.44 -4.52 10.92
C LEU A 79 13.99 -3.45 9.99
N ILE A 80 14.27 -2.28 10.54
CA ILE A 80 14.78 -1.13 9.79
C ILE A 80 16.25 -0.95 10.17
N ARG A 81 17.11 -0.93 9.16
CA ARG A 81 18.52 -0.57 9.29
C ARG A 81 18.70 0.88 8.86
N THR A 82 19.41 1.64 9.67
CA THR A 82 19.64 3.06 9.44
C THR A 82 21.13 3.41 9.52
N SER A 83 21.54 4.42 8.76
CA SER A 83 22.84 5.07 8.89
C SER A 83 22.86 6.15 9.97
N ASP A 84 21.70 6.67 10.34
CA ASP A 84 21.53 7.76 11.30
C ASP A 84 20.28 7.53 12.19
N PRO A 85 20.45 6.95 13.39
CA PRO A 85 19.33 6.69 14.29
C PRO A 85 18.70 7.96 14.87
N GLU A 86 19.41 9.10 14.90
CA GLU A 86 18.84 10.37 15.38
C GLU A 86 17.84 10.91 14.35
N ALA A 87 18.16 10.83 13.05
CA ALA A 87 17.24 11.23 11.98
C ALA A 87 15.90 10.49 12.03
N LEU A 88 15.88 9.22 12.49
CA LEU A 88 14.65 8.47 12.65
C LEU A 88 13.80 8.91 13.86
N ARG A 89 14.42 9.48 14.90
CA ARG A 89 13.69 10.02 16.07
C ARG A 89 12.90 11.27 15.73
N GLU A 90 13.31 12.00 14.71
CA GLU A 90 12.62 13.22 14.24
C GLU A 90 11.41 12.89 13.35
N THR A 91 11.21 11.62 12.99
CA THR A 91 10.08 11.19 12.15
C THR A 91 8.81 11.00 12.98
N ALA A 92 7.65 11.17 12.34
CA ALA A 92 6.35 10.88 12.96
C ALA A 92 6.01 9.37 12.97
N LEU A 93 6.95 8.51 12.55
CA LEU A 93 6.72 7.07 12.47
C LEU A 93 6.71 6.46 13.89
N PRO A 94 5.87 5.44 14.14
CA PRO A 94 5.78 4.76 15.43
C PRO A 94 6.95 3.78 15.61
N LEU A 95 8.16 4.32 15.64
CA LEU A 95 9.40 3.59 15.80
C LEU A 95 9.71 3.41 17.28
N GLY A 96 10.23 2.23 17.65
CA GLY A 96 10.82 2.03 18.96
C GLY A 96 12.06 2.92 19.16
N SER A 97 12.50 3.08 20.41
CA SER A 97 13.75 3.80 20.68
C SER A 97 14.93 3.06 20.03
N PRO A 98 15.68 3.69 19.11
CA PRO A 98 16.82 3.04 18.47
C PRO A 98 17.92 2.86 19.52
N SER A 99 18.25 1.60 19.82
CA SER A 99 19.38 1.21 20.67
C SER A 99 20.68 1.03 19.87
N SER A 100 20.56 0.96 18.54
CA SER A 100 21.66 0.74 17.59
C SER A 100 21.24 1.23 16.19
N ASN A 101 22.03 0.92 15.17
CA ASN A 101 21.69 1.17 13.75
C ASN A 101 20.58 0.25 13.21
N ILE A 102 20.03 -0.61 14.07
CA ILE A 102 18.91 -1.50 13.76
C ILE A 102 17.80 -1.22 14.77
N LEU A 103 16.58 -1.09 14.26
CA LEU A 103 15.36 -0.96 15.05
C LEU A 103 14.30 -1.92 14.54
N THR A 104 13.46 -2.37 15.46
CA THR A 104 12.25 -3.12 15.15
C THR A 104 11.04 -2.22 15.33
N ALA A 105 10.10 -2.30 14.40
CA ALA A 105 8.87 -1.51 14.44
C ALA A 105 7.70 -2.32 13.90
N HIS A 106 6.48 -1.95 14.31
CA HIS A 106 5.25 -2.47 13.72
C HIS A 106 4.62 -1.35 12.92
N LEU A 107 4.73 -1.44 11.59
CA LEU A 107 4.34 -0.39 10.66
C LEU A 107 3.21 -0.85 9.75
N THR A 108 2.31 0.05 9.40
CA THR A 108 1.32 -0.18 8.32
C THR A 108 2.01 -0.13 6.95
N ILE A 109 1.31 -0.55 5.88
CA ILE A 109 1.86 -0.49 4.51
C ILE A 109 2.26 0.95 4.16
N SER A 110 1.42 1.92 4.49
CA SER A 110 1.71 3.34 4.25
C SER A 110 2.90 3.84 5.05
N GLU A 111 3.06 3.36 6.28
CA GLU A 111 4.22 3.69 7.12
C GLU A 111 5.52 3.05 6.62
N ILE A 112 5.46 1.83 6.08
CA ILE A 112 6.61 1.16 5.44
C ILE A 112 7.05 1.96 4.21
N GLN A 113 6.10 2.44 3.40
CA GLN A 113 6.39 3.31 2.26
C GLN A 113 7.05 4.62 2.70
N GLN A 114 6.52 5.28 3.74
CA GLN A 114 7.13 6.48 4.30
C GLN A 114 8.53 6.21 4.85
N ALA A 115 8.75 5.07 5.51
CA ALA A 115 10.07 4.69 6.01
C ALA A 115 11.08 4.51 4.87
N ALA A 116 10.68 3.93 3.73
CA ALA A 116 11.56 3.75 2.58
C ALA A 116 12.03 5.07 1.95
N GLN A 117 11.21 6.12 2.05
CA GLN A 117 11.52 7.47 1.55
C GLN A 117 12.54 8.23 2.41
N ILE A 118 12.83 7.75 3.61
CA ILE A 118 13.80 8.40 4.49
C ILE A 118 15.23 8.08 4.01
N ASP A 119 16.03 9.11 3.76
CA ASP A 119 17.41 8.98 3.30
C ASP A 119 18.30 8.21 4.28
N ALA A 120 18.07 8.40 5.57
CA ALA A 120 18.78 7.68 6.64
C ALA A 120 18.45 6.18 6.70
N VAL A 121 17.39 5.72 6.03
CA VAL A 121 17.03 4.29 5.97
C VAL A 121 17.85 3.61 4.89
N VAL A 122 18.62 2.61 5.31
CA VAL A 122 19.48 1.79 4.45
C VAL A 122 18.73 0.58 3.92
N SER A 123 17.96 -0.09 4.78
CA SER A 123 17.16 -1.24 4.38
C SER A 123 15.99 -1.47 5.34
N ILE A 124 14.92 -2.06 4.85
CA ILE A 124 13.77 -2.52 5.60
C ILE A 124 13.55 -3.99 5.25
N SER A 125 13.55 -4.85 6.25
CA SER A 125 13.41 -6.29 6.06
C SER A 125 12.44 -6.92 7.03
N ASN A 126 11.94 -8.09 6.66
CA ASN A 126 11.17 -8.95 7.52
C ASN A 126 12.10 -9.58 8.60
N PRO A 127 11.75 -9.50 9.89
CA PRO A 127 12.54 -10.12 10.96
C PRO A 127 12.73 -11.64 10.80
N THR A 128 11.83 -12.32 10.07
CA THR A 128 11.95 -13.76 9.79
C THR A 128 13.12 -14.08 8.86
N GLU A 129 13.43 -13.21 7.88
CA GLU A 129 14.61 -13.38 7.02
C GLU A 129 15.93 -13.06 7.75
N ALA A 130 15.90 -12.16 8.74
CA ALA A 130 17.09 -11.79 9.52
C ALA A 130 17.65 -12.94 10.38
N SER A 131 16.95 -14.08 10.46
CA SER A 131 17.34 -15.26 11.23
C SER A 131 18.19 -16.27 10.45
N LEU A 132 18.46 -16.04 9.16
CA LEU A 132 19.29 -16.91 8.33
C LEU A 132 20.73 -16.36 8.24
N HIS A 133 21.52 -16.57 9.28
CA HIS A 133 22.98 -16.42 9.24
C HIS A 133 23.68 -17.47 10.10
#